data_AF-A0A1X7T624-F1
#
_entry.id   AF-A0A1X7T624-F1
#
_cell.length_a   1.000
_cell.length_b   1.000
_cell.length_c   1.000
_cell.angle_alpha   90.00
_cell.angle_beta   90.00
_cell.angle_gamma   90.00
#
_symmetry.space_group_name_H-M   'P 1'
#
loop_
_entity.id
_entity.type
_entity.pdbx_description
1 polymer ?
#
loop_
_entity_poly.entity_id
_entity_poly.type
_entity_poly.pdbx_seq_one_letter_code
_entity_poly.pdbx_strand_id
1 'polypeptide(L)'
;MKYGRACEDRHASFTPLCISIDGLMGKEMESFVRRLAESLATKWDRQISTTLYWVRAKLSFSLIRAVNMCVRGSRHKWRGIGIEDGNGINPSF
;
A
#
# COMPACT_ATOMS: atom_id res chain seq x y z
N MET A 1 -6.41 14.01 -10.95
CA MET A 1 -5.92 13.39 -9.70
C MET A 1 -5.36 14.47 -8.78
N LYS A 2 -5.61 14.45 -7.46
CA LYS A 2 -5.24 15.55 -6.53
C LYS A 2 -3.76 16.00 -6.65
N TYR A 3 -2.85 15.07 -6.91
CA TYR A 3 -1.41 15.34 -6.97
C TYR A 3 -0.82 15.40 -8.39
N GLY A 4 -1.63 15.25 -9.44
CA GLY A 4 -1.13 15.13 -10.83
C GLY A 4 -0.25 16.30 -11.27
N ARG A 5 -0.75 17.54 -11.14
CA ARG A 5 0.01 18.75 -11.50
C ARG A 5 1.32 18.89 -10.74
N ALA A 6 1.29 18.66 -9.42
CA ALA A 6 2.48 18.75 -8.59
C ALA A 6 3.55 17.70 -8.96
N CYS A 7 3.15 16.55 -9.49
CA CYS A 7 4.05 15.54 -10.01
C CYS A 7 4.61 15.95 -11.39
N GLU A 8 3.76 16.44 -12.29
CA GLU A 8 4.14 16.94 -13.61
C GLU A 8 5.20 18.07 -13.51
N ASP A 9 4.99 19.03 -12.61
CA ASP A 9 5.94 20.13 -12.34
C ASP A 9 7.32 19.63 -11.88
N ARG A 10 7.39 18.43 -11.32
CA ARG A 10 8.63 17.77 -10.87
C ARG A 10 9.16 16.74 -11.85
N HIS A 11 8.59 16.64 -13.05
CA HIS A 11 8.87 15.57 -14.01
C HIS A 11 8.74 14.16 -13.39
N ALA A 12 7.79 14.00 -12.47
CA ALA A 12 7.51 12.76 -11.77
C ALA A 12 6.09 12.27 -12.08
N SER A 13 5.84 10.98 -11.83
CA SER A 13 4.50 10.40 -11.86
C SER A 13 4.16 9.84 -10.47
N PHE A 14 2.88 9.95 -10.09
CA PHE A 14 2.36 9.35 -8.86
C PHE A 14 1.22 8.39 -9.19
N THR A 15 1.40 7.14 -8.79
CA THR A 15 0.46 6.05 -9.04
C THR A 15 0.05 5.49 -7.67
N PRO A 16 -1.07 5.93 -7.08
CA PRO A 16 -1.47 5.46 -5.78
C PRO A 16 -1.90 4.00 -5.82
N LEU A 17 -1.30 3.23 -4.94
CA LEU A 17 -1.71 1.87 -4.66
C LEU A 17 -2.76 1.90 -3.55
N CYS A 18 -4.00 2.22 -3.91
CA CYS A 18 -5.12 2.32 -2.97
C CYS A 18 -5.94 1.03 -2.90
N ILE A 19 -6.33 0.67 -1.68
CA ILE A 19 -7.33 -0.36 -1.37
C ILE A 19 -8.26 0.19 -0.28
N SER A 20 -9.57 -0.06 -0.42
CA SER A 20 -10.54 0.29 0.60
C SER A 20 -10.49 -0.67 1.79
N ILE A 21 -11.15 -0.32 2.89
CA ILE A 21 -11.20 -1.16 4.10
C ILE A 21 -11.91 -2.50 3.88
N ASP A 22 -12.82 -2.56 2.92
CA ASP A 22 -13.56 -3.75 2.48
C ASP A 22 -12.85 -4.51 1.33
N GLY A 23 -11.68 -4.04 0.90
CA GLY A 23 -10.81 -4.76 -0.03
C GLY A 23 -11.01 -4.44 -1.51
N LEU A 24 -11.83 -3.44 -1.86
CA LEU A 24 -11.91 -2.93 -3.24
C LEU A 24 -10.59 -2.24 -3.60
N MET A 25 -9.99 -2.70 -4.70
CA MET A 25 -8.74 -2.16 -5.20
C MET A 25 -9.02 -1.08 -6.23
N GLY A 26 -8.26 0.02 -6.18
CA GLY A 26 -8.24 0.99 -7.28
C GLY A 26 -7.65 0.37 -8.55
N LYS A 27 -8.00 0.89 -9.73
CA LYS A 27 -7.55 0.39 -11.05
C LYS A 27 -6.02 0.21 -11.15
N GLU A 28 -5.28 1.17 -10.62
CA GLU A 28 -3.81 1.13 -10.61
C GLU A 28 -3.28 0.05 -9.67
N MET A 29 -3.88 -0.11 -8.50
CA MET A 29 -3.57 -1.19 -7.55
C MET A 29 -3.85 -2.57 -8.15
N GLU A 30 -4.98 -2.76 -8.84
CA GLU A 30 -5.27 -4.03 -9.52
C GLU A 30 -4.23 -4.36 -10.60
N SER A 31 -3.85 -3.37 -11.39
CA SER A 31 -2.83 -3.51 -12.44
C SER A 31 -1.47 -3.85 -11.84
N PHE A 32 -1.11 -3.18 -10.74
CA PHE A 32 0.12 -3.47 -9.99
C PHE A 32 0.12 -4.90 -9.43
N VAL A 33 -0.97 -5.34 -8.80
CA VAL A 33 -1.10 -6.68 -8.22
C VAL A 33 -0.96 -7.77 -9.29
N ARG A 34 -1.54 -7.57 -10.48
CA ARG A 34 -1.37 -8.49 -11.62
C ARG A 34 0.09 -8.59 -12.07
N ARG A 35 0.75 -7.45 -12.30
CA ARG A 35 2.17 -7.40 -12.72
C ARG A 35 3.11 -8.01 -11.67
N LEU A 36 2.81 -7.78 -10.39
CA LEU A 36 3.54 -8.39 -9.28
C LEU A 36 3.37 -9.92 -9.30
N ALA A 37 2.15 -10.40 -9.47
CA ALA A 37 1.87 -11.84 -9.52
C ALA A 37 2.55 -12.51 -10.73
N GLU A 38 2.55 -11.87 -11.91
CA GLU A 38 3.27 -12.33 -13.10
C GLU A 38 4.77 -12.45 -12.83
N SER A 39 5.38 -11.39 -12.30
CA SER A 39 6.82 -11.35 -12.01
C SER A 39 7.22 -12.43 -11.00
N LEU A 40 6.42 -12.62 -9.96
CA LEU A 40 6.65 -13.65 -8.95
C LEU A 40 6.42 -15.06 -9.48
N ALA A 41 5.40 -15.26 -10.32
CA ALA A 41 5.11 -16.56 -10.94
C ALA A 41 6.28 -17.01 -11.82
N THR A 42 6.83 -16.10 -12.63
CA THR A 42 8.05 -16.37 -13.41
C THR A 42 9.25 -16.66 -12.52
N LYS A 43 9.47 -15.86 -11.46
CA LYS A 43 10.61 -16.04 -10.56
C LYS A 43 10.57 -17.36 -9.78
N TRP A 44 9.38 -17.81 -9.40
CA TRP A 44 9.20 -19.00 -8.56
C TRP A 44 8.86 -20.26 -9.35
N ASP A 45 8.73 -20.17 -10.67
CA ASP A 45 8.26 -21.24 -11.54
C ASP A 45 6.94 -21.84 -11.04
N ARG A 46 5.94 -20.96 -10.83
CA ARG A 46 4.61 -21.32 -10.33
C ARG A 46 3.51 -20.79 -11.24
N GLN A 47 2.33 -21.39 -11.13
CA GLN A 47 1.15 -20.90 -11.85
C GLN A 47 0.76 -19.49 -11.37
N ILE A 48 0.40 -18.64 -12.32
CA ILE A 48 0.02 -17.25 -12.05
C ILE A 48 -1.22 -17.15 -11.15
N SER A 49 -2.20 -18.03 -11.30
CA SER A 49 -3.43 -18.06 -10.50
C SER A 49 -3.12 -18.30 -9.01
N THR A 50 -2.26 -19.29 -8.71
CA THR A 50 -1.80 -19.59 -7.36
C THR A 50 -1.02 -18.42 -6.78
N THR A 51 -0.12 -17.83 -7.57
CA THR A 51 0.71 -16.70 -7.13
C THR A 51 -0.14 -15.45 -6.89
N LEU A 52 -1.10 -15.16 -7.76
CA LEU A 52 -2.05 -14.05 -7.61
C LEU A 52 -2.91 -14.21 -6.37
N TYR A 53 -3.42 -15.42 -6.11
CA TYR A 53 -4.15 -15.72 -4.88
C TYR A 53 -3.28 -15.48 -3.64
N TRP A 54 -2.03 -15.96 -3.67
CA TRP A 54 -1.06 -15.75 -2.59
C TRP A 54 -0.79 -14.26 -2.32
N VAL A 55 -0.57 -13.46 -3.37
CA VAL A 55 -0.38 -12.00 -3.27
C VAL A 55 -1.60 -11.34 -2.65
N ARG A 56 -2.81 -11.67 -3.13
CA ARG A 56 -4.06 -11.12 -2.59
C ARG A 56 -4.24 -11.47 -1.12
N ALA A 57 -3.98 -12.72 -0.72
CA ALA A 57 -4.06 -13.12 0.68
C ALA A 57 -3.09 -12.32 1.56
N LYS A 58 -1.83 -12.13 1.13
CA LYS A 58 -0.86 -11.29 1.83
C LYS A 58 -1.32 -9.84 1.99
N LEU A 59 -1.92 -9.28 0.94
CA LEU A 59 -2.49 -7.93 0.97
C LEU A 59 -3.67 -7.83 1.94
N SER A 60 -4.59 -8.80 1.94
CA SER A 60 -5.71 -8.83 2.88
C SER A 60 -5.25 -8.85 4.34
N PHE A 61 -4.25 -9.68 4.68
CA PHE A 61 -3.68 -9.68 6.02
C PHE A 61 -2.98 -8.35 6.37
N SER A 62 -2.35 -7.70 5.40
CA SER A 62 -1.71 -6.39 5.61
C SER A 62 -2.77 -5.30 5.83
N LEU A 63 -3.87 -5.35 5.08
CA LEU A 63 -5.01 -4.46 5.23
C LEU A 63 -5.66 -4.62 6.61
N ILE A 64 -5.92 -5.84 7.07
CA ILE A 64 -6.46 -6.09 8.41
C ILE A 64 -5.56 -5.48 9.49
N ARG A 65 -4.23 -5.62 9.36
CA ARG A 65 -3.27 -5.00 10.28
C ARG A 65 -3.34 -3.47 10.23
N ALA A 66 -3.39 -2.89 9.03
CA ALA A 66 -3.51 -1.45 8.85
C ALA A 66 -4.81 -0.90 9.46
N VAL A 67 -5.96 -1.53 9.18
CA VAL A 67 -7.26 -1.17 9.75
C VAL A 67 -7.24 -1.29 11.27
N ASN A 68 -6.69 -2.40 11.79
CA ASN A 68 -6.53 -2.59 13.23
C ASN A 68 -5.69 -1.47 13.85
N MET A 69 -4.61 -1.05 13.21
CA MET A 69 -3.76 0.06 13.66
C MET A 69 -4.51 1.41 13.63
N CYS A 70 -5.33 1.67 12.60
CA CYS A 70 -6.14 2.89 12.53
C CYS A 70 -7.20 2.96 13.64
N VAL A 71 -7.81 1.83 13.99
CA VAL A 71 -8.89 1.78 15.00
C VAL A 71 -8.33 1.74 16.43
N ARG A 72 -7.31 0.91 16.68
CA ARG A 72 -6.79 0.65 18.04
C ARG A 72 -5.57 1.50 18.39
N GLY A 73 -4.98 2.19 17.42
CA GLY A 73 -3.72 2.90 17.59
C GLY A 73 -2.52 1.96 17.72
N SER A 74 -1.32 2.55 17.77
CA SER A 74 -0.09 1.82 18.05
C SER A 74 0.03 1.51 19.55
N ARG A 75 0.33 0.26 19.89
CA ARG A 75 0.68 -0.13 21.28
C ARG A 75 2.13 0.15 21.65
N HIS A 76 2.98 0.38 20.65
CA HIS A 76 4.36 0.79 20.86
C HIS A 76 4.45 2.31 20.70
N LYS A 77 5.22 2.98 21.56
CA LYS A 77 5.62 4.37 21.32
C LYS A 77 6.25 4.42 19.94
N TRP A 78 5.58 5.10 19.01
CA TRP A 78 6.07 5.28 17.66
C TRP A 78 7.40 6.03 17.75
N ARG A 79 8.52 5.30 17.66
CA ARG A 79 9.80 5.93 17.39
C ARG A 79 9.74 6.26 15.91
N GLY A 80 9.49 7.53 15.60
CA GLY A 80 9.39 8.02 14.23
C GLY A 80 10.38 7.31 13.32
N ILE A 81 9.87 6.64 12.28
CA ILE A 81 10.66 6.52 11.06
C ILE A 81 10.87 7.98 10.66
N GLY A 82 12.11 8.45 10.72
CA GLY A 82 12.49 9.82 10.40
C GLY A 82 12.26 10.09 8.92
N ILE A 83 10.99 10.23 8.53
CA ILE A 83 10.55 10.78 7.27
C ILE A 83 10.28 12.25 7.55
N GLU A 84 11.00 13.09 6.83
CA GLU A 84 11.10 14.53 7.00
C GLU A 84 9.85 15.30 6.52
N ASP A 85 8.66 14.69 6.63
CA ASP A 85 7.41 15.38 6.32
C ASP A 85 6.61 15.57 7.61
N GLY A 86 7.01 16.63 8.32
CA GLY A 86 6.52 17.08 9.61
C GLY A 86 5.02 17.39 9.67
N ASN A 87 4.20 16.34 9.69
CA ASN A 87 2.80 16.42 10.14
C ASN A 87 2.45 15.32 11.17
N GLY A 88 3.48 14.65 11.69
CA GLY A 88 3.37 13.70 12.79
C GLY A 88 3.08 14.44 14.09
N ILE A 89 1.79 14.67 14.37
CA ILE A 89 1.17 14.70 15.70
C ILE A 89 2.00 15.43 16.76
N ASN A 90 1.66 16.70 17.00
CA ASN A 90 2.08 17.41 18.20
C ASN A 90 1.40 16.75 19.42
N PRO A 91 2.12 16.13 20.38
CA PRO A 91 1.54 15.78 21.66
C PRO A 91 1.77 16.95 22.60
N SER A 92 0.98 18.01 22.43
CA SER A 92 0.88 19.06 23.43
C SER A 92 -0.33 18.72 24.32
N PHE A 93 -0.01 18.15 25.47
CA PHE A 93 -0.86 17.72 26.61
C PHE A 93 -1.53 16.34 26.50
#